data_AF-A0A0W1EPZ8-F1
#
_entry.id   AF-A0A0W1EPZ8-F1
#
_cell.length_a   1.000
_cell.length_b   1.000
_cell.length_c   1.000
_cell.angle_alpha   90.00
_cell.angle_beta   90.00
_cell.angle_gamma   90.00
#
_symmetry.space_group_name_H-M   'P 1'
#
loop_
_entity.id
_entity.type
_entity.pdbx_description
1 polymer ?
#
loop_
_entity_poly.entity_id
_entity_poly.type
_entity_poly.pdbx_seq_one_letter_code
_entity_poly.pdbx_strand_id
1 'polypeptide(L)' 'MDSETMRTVARLARSRAERGSAAAHGDGLERLGAARALRQLAADLEASADAADRRPRPFR' A
#
# COMPACT_ATOMS: atom_id res chain seq x y z
N MET A 1 -8.12 3.45 10.71
CA MET A 1 -7.99 2.20 9.95
C MET A 1 -7.33 1.20 10.87
N ASP A 2 -7.86 -0.01 11.00
CA ASP A 2 -7.21 -1.09 11.73
C ASP A 2 -6.08 -1.72 10.91
N SER A 3 -5.21 -2.49 11.57
CA SER A 3 -4.03 -3.10 10.95
C SER A 3 -4.38 -4.12 9.87
N GLU A 4 -5.50 -4.83 9.98
CA GLU A 4 -5.97 -5.77 8.96
C GLU A 4 -6.38 -5.04 7.68
N THR A 5 -7.11 -3.93 7.81
CA THR A 5 -7.46 -3.08 6.68
C THR A 5 -6.20 -2.50 6.01
N MET A 6 -5.23 -2.00 6.79
CA MET A 6 -3.96 -1.50 6.23
C MET A 6 -3.21 -2.57 5.44
N ARG A 7 -3.07 -3.78 5.99
CA ARG A 7 -2.44 -4.93 5.32
C ARG A 7 -3.18 -5.32 4.04
N THR A 8 -4.51 -5.25 4.05
CA THR A 8 -5.33 -5.54 2.88
C THR A 8 -5.10 -4.52 1.75
N VAL A 9 -5.06 -3.22 2.09
CA VAL A 9 -4.76 -2.17 1.12
C VAL A 9 -3.32 -2.29 0.60
N ALA A 10 -2.35 -2.64 1.45
CA ALA A 10 -0.97 -2.87 1.03
C ALA A 10 -0.85 -3.99 -0.02
N ARG A 11 -1.52 -5.13 0.21
CA ARG A 11 -1.60 -6.23 -0.77
C ARG A 11 -2.22 -5.79 -2.08
N LEU A 12 -3.30 -5.00 -2.02
CA LEU A 12 -3.97 -4.47 -3.20
C LEU A 12 -3.07 -3.52 -3.99
N ALA A 13 -2.33 -2.64 -3.30
CA ALA A 13 -1.38 -1.71 -3.92
C ALA A 13 -0.24 -2.45 -4.63
N ARG A 14 0.36 -3.48 -4.01
CA ARG A 14 1.35 -4.36 -4.68
C ARG A 14 0.81 -5.02 -5.93
N SER A 15 -0.37 -5.62 -5.79
CA SER A 15 -1.02 -6.33 -6.88
C SER A 15 -1.31 -5.40 -8.07
N ARG A 16 -1.59 -4.13 -7.81
CA ARG A 16 -1.71 -3.10 -8.86
C ARG A 16 -0.36 -2.66 -9.44
N ALA A 17 0.69 -2.57 -8.63
CA ALA A 17 2.03 -2.26 -9.12
C ALA A 17 2.59 -3.35 -10.04
N GLU A 18 2.28 -4.62 -9.75
CA GLU A 18 2.74 -5.80 -10.51
C GLU A 18 2.02 -5.96 -11.85
N ARG A 19 0.69 -5.79 -11.87
CA ARG A 19 -0.09 -5.88 -13.12
C ARG A 19 0.22 -4.76 -14.11
N GLY A 20 0.95 -3.73 -13.67
CA GLY A 20 1.00 -2.46 -14.36
C GLY A 20 -0.39 -1.81 -14.34
N SER A 21 -0.45 -0.48 -14.41
CA SER A 21 -1.73 0.16 -14.64
C SER A 21 -2.15 -0.08 -16.08
N ALA A 22 -2.64 -1.28 -16.39
CA ALA A 22 -3.20 -1.62 -17.71
C ALA A 22 -4.37 -0.70 -18.10
N ALA A 23 -4.95 0.00 -17.12
CA ALA A 23 -6.02 0.97 -17.29
C ALA A 23 -5.55 2.44 -17.36
N ALA A 24 -4.29 2.77 -17.06
CA ALA A 24 -3.82 4.16 -17.18
C ALA A 24 -3.34 4.43 -18.60
N HIS A 25 -4.03 5.34 -19.29
CA HIS A 25 -3.52 6.00 -20.47
C HIS A 25 -2.36 6.90 -20.02
N GLY A 26 -1.15 6.34 -20.02
CA GLY A 26 0.06 7.07 -19.64
C GLY A 26 1.29 6.47 -20.29
N ASP A 27 2.30 7.29 -20.50
CA ASP A 27 3.54 6.86 -21.15
C ASP A 27 4.36 5.89 -20.28
N GLY A 28 5.49 5.41 -20.78
CA GLY A 28 6.33 4.45 -20.05
C GLY A 28 6.85 4.95 -18.70
N LEU A 29 7.13 6.26 -18.59
CA LEU A 29 7.65 6.87 -17.37
C LEU A 29 6.54 7.09 -16.35
N GLU A 30 5.37 7.53 -16.78
CA GLU A 30 4.19 7.66 -15.91
C GLU A 30 3.80 6.31 -15.31
N ARG A 31 3.79 5.23 -16.12
CA ARG A 31 3.52 3.88 -15.63
C ARG A 31 4.56 3.41 -14.61
N LEU A 32 5.84 3.68 -14.85
CA LEU A 32 6.92 3.34 -13.91
C LEU A 32 6.78 4.13 -12.60
N GLY A 33 6.47 5.43 -12.69
CA GLY A 33 6.22 6.29 -11.54
C GLY A 33 5.04 5.79 -10.71
N ALA A 34 3.93 5.46 -11.35
CA ALA A 34 2.74 4.89 -10.69
C ALA A 34 3.06 3.55 -9.99
N ALA A 35 3.79 2.65 -10.65
CA ALA A 35 4.20 1.39 -10.05
C ALA A 35 5.11 1.60 -8.82
N ARG A 36 6.03 2.56 -8.88
CA ARG A 36 6.90 2.91 -7.75
C ARG A 36 6.10 3.50 -6.59
N ALA A 37 5.16 4.42 -6.86
CA ALA A 37 4.31 5.03 -5.84
C ALA A 37 3.45 3.99 -5.12
N LEU A 38 2.87 3.04 -5.86
CA LEU A 38 2.08 1.94 -5.28
C LEU A 38 2.92 1.00 -4.40
N ARG A 39 4.18 0.73 -4.77
CA ARG A 39 5.10 -0.05 -3.94
C ARG A 39 5.44 0.68 -2.64
N GLN A 40 5.71 1.99 -2.72
CA GLN A 40 5.99 2.81 -1.54
C GLN A 40 4.79 2.84 -0.60
N LEU A 41 3.59 3.10 -1.14
CA LEU A 41 2.34 3.08 -0.37
C LEU A 41 2.13 1.75 0.36
N ALA A 42 2.41 0.62 -0.31
CA ALA A 42 2.31 -0.69 0.32
C ALA A 42 3.25 -0.83 1.52
N ALA A 43 4.51 -0.39 1.40
CA ALA A 43 5.48 -0.43 2.48
C ALA A 43 5.07 0.47 3.65
N ASP A 44 4.59 1.68 3.37
CA ASP A 44 4.15 2.62 4.40
C ASP A 44 2.94 2.09 5.19
N LEU A 45 2.01 1.42 4.50
CA LEU A 45 0.84 0.79 5.12
C LEU A 45 1.22 -0.40 6.00
N GLU A 46 2.21 -1.20 5.61
CA GLU A 46 2.72 -2.28 6.46
C GLU A 46 3.39 -1.77 7.72
N ALA A 47 4.27 -0.78 7.59
CA ALA A 47 4.90 -0.14 8.74
C ALA A 47 3.86 0.47 9.69
N SER A 48 2.80 1.07 9.13
CA SER A 48 1.69 1.62 9.90
C SER A 48 0.88 0.52 10.60
N ALA A 49 0.64 -0.62 9.96
CA ALA A 49 -0.06 -1.77 10.54
C ALA A 49 0.73 -2.35 11.72
N ASP A 50 2.05 -2.50 11.56
CA ASP A 50 2.93 -2.98 12.61
C ASP A 50 2.98 -2.03 13.81
N ALA A 51 2.99 -0.71 13.55
CA ALA A 51 2.90 0.30 14.59
C ALA A 51 1.55 0.26 15.32
N ALA A 52 0.45 0.03 14.59
CA ALA A 52 -0.90 -0.05 15.15
C ALA A 52 -1.05 -1.28 16.06
N ASP A 53 -0.50 -2.43 15.69
CA ASP A 53 -0.52 -3.65 16.50
C ASP A 53 0.33 -3.54 17.77
N ARG A 54 1.44 -2.78 17.72
CA ARG A 54 2.31 -2.53 18.88
C ARG A 54 1.71 -1.54 19.87
N ARG A 55 0.72 -0.75 19.47
CA ARG A 55 0.12 0.25 20.35
C ARG A 55 -0.75 -0.48 21.38
N PRO A 56 -0.41 -0.44 22.69
CA PRO A 56 -1.26 -1.06 23.70
C PRO A 56 -2.65 -0.45 23.61
N ARG A 57 -3.68 -1.30 23.58
CA ARG A 57 -5.06 -0.81 23.68
C ARG A 57 -5.15 -0.01 24.98
N PRO A 58 -5.65 1.23 24.97
CA PRO A 58 -5.85 1.96 26.21
C PRO A 58 -6.75 1.09 27.10
N PHE A 59 -6.22 0.72 28.28
CA PHE A 59 -7.02 0.11 29.34
C PHE A 59 -8.24 1.03 29.53
N ARG A 60 -9.42 0.51 29.24
CA ARG A 60 -10.71 1.13 29.52
C ARG A 60 -11.30 0.49 30.76
#